data_AF-A0A936VRZ1-F1
#
_entry.id   AF-A0A936VRZ1-F1
#
_cell.length_a   1.000
_cell.length_b   1.000
_cell.length_c   1.000
_cell.angle_alpha   90.00
_cell.angle_beta   90.00
_cell.angle_gamma   90.00
#
_symmetry.space_group_name_H-M   'P 1'
#
loop_
_entity.id
_entity.type
_entity.pdbx_description
1 polymer ?
#
loop_
_entity_poly.entity_id
_entity_poly.type
_entity_poly.pdbx_seq_one_letter_code
_entity_poly.pdbx_strand_id
1 'polypeptide(L)'
;MKLYQAFATDLNHLLNGARAVRITVPGYLPLSVEDIGTSGGGYWLVSLCHYGEQNGDLMRDPDIVFLFHNVPDGAAAEPVSFRNDYLGLSQEVYRYDETGRRTHVVSSLKQDLKEFARAWFVTLREQGFFASTAVREILSP
;
A
#
# COMPACT_ATOMS: atom_id res chain seq x y z
N MET A 1 -10.44 -11.67 8.13
CA MET A 1 -10.12 -10.66 9.16
C MET A 1 -8.65 -10.70 9.55
N LYS A 2 -8.10 -11.82 10.05
CA LYS A 2 -6.69 -11.94 10.46
C LYS A 2 -5.66 -11.43 9.44
N LEU A 3 -5.86 -11.70 8.14
CA LEU A 3 -4.94 -11.24 7.10
C LEU A 3 -4.91 -9.70 6.95
N TYR A 4 -6.06 -9.03 6.99
CA TYR A 4 -6.11 -7.56 6.94
C TYR A 4 -5.51 -6.92 8.20
N GLN A 5 -5.67 -7.56 9.36
CA GLN A 5 -4.97 -7.13 10.58
C GLN A 5 -3.45 -7.28 10.42
N ALA A 6 -2.97 -8.36 9.80
CA ALA A 6 -1.54 -8.52 9.49
C ALA A 6 -1.03 -7.41 8.56
N PHE A 7 -1.77 -7.05 7.50
CA PHE A 7 -1.41 -5.92 6.64
C PHE A 7 -1.34 -4.61 7.42
N ALA A 8 -2.31 -4.35 8.31
CA ALA A 8 -2.29 -3.14 9.14
C ALA A 8 -1.06 -3.09 10.05
N THR A 9 -0.71 -4.21 10.70
CA THR A 9 0.49 -4.32 11.54
C THR A 9 1.75 -4.06 10.72
N ASP A 10 1.85 -4.64 9.52
CA ASP A 10 3.01 -4.52 8.66
C ASP A 10 3.20 -3.10 8.13
N LEU A 11 2.12 -2.46 7.67
CA LEU A 11 2.15 -1.08 7.20
C LEU A 11 2.49 -0.11 8.33
N ASN A 12 1.91 -0.27 9.52
CA ASN A 12 2.27 0.54 10.68
C ASN A 12 3.74 0.36 11.08
N HIS A 13 4.27 -0.86 10.97
CA HIS A 13 5.69 -1.12 11.23
C HIS A 13 6.60 -0.44 10.20
N LEU A 14 6.25 -0.48 8.91
CA LEU A 14 7.03 0.15 7.85
C LEU A 14 7.00 1.68 7.95
N LEU A 15 5.83 2.28 8.23
CA LEU A 15 5.68 3.72 8.44
C LEU A 15 6.35 4.20 9.72
N ASN A 16 6.30 3.39 10.79
CA ASN A 16 6.88 3.69 12.10
C ASN A 16 6.51 5.11 12.63
N GLY A 17 5.26 5.51 12.43
CA GLY A 17 4.71 6.79 12.89
C GLY A 17 5.07 8.00 12.01
N ALA A 18 5.89 7.84 10.97
CA ALA A 18 6.14 8.88 9.99
C ALA A 18 5.02 8.96 8.95
N ARG A 19 4.88 10.12 8.31
CA ARG A 19 3.91 10.31 7.21
C ARG A 19 4.39 9.67 5.90
N ALA A 20 5.69 9.73 5.62
CA ALA A 20 6.28 9.20 4.40
C ALA A 20 7.67 8.65 4.70
N VAL A 21 7.91 7.40 4.32
CA VAL A 21 9.18 6.71 4.51
C VAL A 21 9.62 6.09 3.20
N ARG A 22 10.87 6.31 2.82
CA ARG A 22 11.55 5.51 1.82
C ARG A 22 12.42 4.47 2.51
N ILE A 23 12.27 3.22 2.09
CA ILE A 23 13.03 2.08 2.60
C ILE A 23 13.86 1.53 1.45
N THR A 24 15.17 1.47 1.63
CA THR A 24 16.12 0.98 0.63
C THR A 24 16.80 -0.28 1.14
N VAL A 25 16.78 -1.32 0.30
CA VAL A 25 17.58 -2.54 0.48
C VAL A 25 18.48 -2.72 -0.75
N PRO A 26 19.80 -2.94 -0.60
CA PRO A 26 20.69 -3.12 -1.74
C PRO A 26 20.22 -4.24 -2.68
N GLY A 27 20.19 -3.95 -3.98
CA GLY A 27 19.79 -4.91 -5.02
C GLY A 27 18.29 -4.92 -5.36
N TYR A 28 17.46 -4.13 -4.68
CA TYR A 28 16.03 -3.99 -4.95
C TYR A 28 15.65 -2.53 -5.21
N LEU A 29 14.50 -2.32 -5.86
CA LEU A 29 13.92 -0.99 -6.00
C LEU A 29 13.53 -0.43 -4.62
N PRO A 30 13.72 0.87 -4.35
CA PRO A 30 13.27 1.47 -3.11
C PRO A 30 11.77 1.29 -2.91
N LEU A 31 11.36 1.09 -1.66
CA LEU A 31 9.97 0.96 -1.25
C LEU A 31 9.54 2.26 -0.55
N SER A 32 8.58 2.97 -1.13
CA SER A 32 7.89 4.10 -0.51
C SER A 32 6.69 3.59 0.28
N VAL A 33 6.52 4.09 1.50
CA VAL A 33 5.32 3.86 2.32
C VAL A 33 4.80 5.21 2.79
N GLU A 34 3.57 5.54 2.43
CA GLU A 34 3.08 6.92 2.55
C GLU A 34 1.64 6.95 3.08
N ASP A 35 1.41 7.76 4.12
CA ASP A 35 0.11 8.26 4.49
C ASP A 35 -0.36 9.28 3.46
N ILE A 36 -1.35 8.88 2.66
CA ILE A 36 -1.93 9.68 1.59
C ILE A 36 -3.24 10.36 2.00
N GLY A 37 -3.53 10.40 3.31
CA GLY A 37 -4.68 11.07 3.90
C GLY A 37 -5.86 10.14 4.14
N THR A 38 -7.08 10.68 4.00
CA THR A 38 -8.32 9.96 4.30
C THR A 38 -9.22 9.85 3.08
N SER A 39 -9.85 8.70 2.90
CA SER A 39 -10.96 8.52 1.95
C SER A 39 -12.12 9.46 2.27
N GLY A 40 -13.05 9.63 1.31
CA GLY A 40 -14.28 10.42 1.53
C GLY A 40 -15.15 9.93 2.70
N GLY A 41 -15.01 8.66 3.11
CA GLY A 41 -15.66 8.10 4.30
C GLY A 41 -14.91 8.32 5.62
N GLY A 42 -13.80 9.08 5.61
CA GLY A 42 -12.97 9.34 6.79
C GLY A 42 -12.00 8.22 7.17
N TYR A 43 -11.87 7.17 6.34
CA TYR A 43 -10.92 6.08 6.58
C TYR A 43 -9.51 6.46 6.15
N TRP A 44 -8.51 6.17 6.98
CA TRP A 44 -7.10 6.40 6.68
C TRP A 44 -6.60 5.54 5.51
N LEU A 45 -5.75 6.13 4.65
CA LEU A 45 -5.20 5.51 3.46
C LEU A 45 -3.67 5.51 3.50
N VAL A 46 -3.08 4.34 3.21
CA VAL A 46 -1.63 4.18 3.11
C VAL A 46 -1.27 3.59 1.75
N SER A 47 -0.39 4.25 1.00
CA SER A 47 0.24 3.72 -0.21
C SER A 47 1.49 2.93 0.16
N LEU A 48 1.68 1.80 -0.52
CA LEU A 48 2.89 0.97 -0.49
C LEU A 48 3.35 0.81 -1.94
N CYS A 49 4.51 1.34 -2.26
CA CYS A 49 4.91 1.51 -3.65
C CYS A 49 6.40 1.26 -3.88
N HIS A 50 6.74 0.48 -4.92
CA HIS A 50 8.07 0.54 -5.53
C HIS A 50 8.10 1.55 -6.66
N TYR A 51 9.20 2.30 -6.74
CA TYR A 51 9.45 3.21 -7.86
C TYR A 51 10.61 2.72 -8.71
N GLY A 52 10.34 2.54 -9.99
CA GLY A 52 11.35 2.49 -11.05
C GLY A 52 11.44 3.84 -11.77
N GLU A 53 12.26 3.89 -12.81
CA GLU A 53 12.37 5.04 -13.72
C GLU A 53 12.21 4.58 -15.17
N GLN A 54 11.56 5.38 -16.01
CA GLN A 54 11.52 5.20 -17.45
C GLN A 54 11.63 6.55 -18.15
N ASN A 55 12.67 6.74 -18.96
CA ASN A 55 12.92 8.00 -19.68
C ASN A 55 12.97 9.24 -18.76
N GLY A 56 13.42 9.10 -17.52
CA GLY A 56 13.44 10.18 -16.52
C GLY A 56 12.15 10.34 -15.73
N ASP A 57 11.06 9.64 -16.09
CA ASP A 57 9.82 9.64 -15.32
C ASP A 57 9.85 8.56 -14.23
N LEU A 58 9.38 8.89 -13.04
CA LEU A 58 9.17 7.92 -11.96
C LEU A 58 7.95 7.04 -12.26
N MET A 59 8.13 5.73 -12.17
CA MET A 59 7.14 4.72 -12.54
C MET A 59 6.80 3.83 -11.35
N ARG A 60 5.52 3.71 -10.99
CA ARG A 60 5.06 2.82 -9.92
C ARG A 60 5.08 1.36 -10.37
N ASP A 61 5.72 0.47 -9.60
CA ASP A 61 5.88 -0.96 -9.95
C ASP A 61 5.98 -1.94 -8.75
N PRO A 62 4.85 -2.32 -8.13
CA PRO A 62 3.55 -1.68 -8.20
C PRO A 62 3.38 -0.62 -7.10
N ASP A 63 2.27 0.13 -7.17
CA ASP A 63 1.67 0.86 -6.06
C ASP A 63 0.37 0.15 -5.62
N ILE A 64 0.21 -0.04 -4.31
CA ILE A 64 -1.03 -0.52 -3.71
C ILE A 64 -1.44 0.43 -2.59
N VAL A 65 -2.70 0.86 -2.64
CA VAL A 65 -3.31 1.65 -1.56
C VAL A 65 -4.11 0.75 -0.65
N PHE A 66 -3.92 0.91 0.64
CA PHE A 66 -4.65 0.22 1.70
C PHE A 66 -5.56 1.19 2.46
N LEU A 67 -6.81 0.78 2.66
CA LEU A 67 -7.79 1.48 3.48
C LEU A 67 -7.88 0.84 4.86
N PHE A 68 -7.64 1.64 5.89
CA PHE A 68 -7.66 1.20 7.28
C PHE A 68 -9.04 1.29 7.89
N HIS A 69 -9.45 0.20 8.54
CA HIS A 69 -10.66 0.09 9.33
C HIS A 69 -10.30 -0.08 10.81
N ASN A 70 -11.03 0.61 11.68
CA ASN A 70 -11.02 0.31 13.10
C ASN A 70 -11.92 -0.92 13.34
N VAL A 71 -11.36 -1.98 13.91
CA VAL A 71 -12.06 -3.20 14.28
C VAL A 71 -11.94 -3.40 15.80
N PRO A 72 -12.82 -4.19 16.46
CA PRO A 72 -12.77 -4.35 17.92
C PRO A 72 -11.39 -4.75 18.48
N ASP A 73 -10.62 -5.54 17.72
CA ASP A 73 -9.30 -6.04 18.12
C ASP A 73 -8.13 -5.26 17.47
N GLY A 74 -8.32 -3.99 17.12
CA GLY A 74 -7.26 -3.11 16.58
C GLY A 74 -7.56 -2.56 15.19
N ALA A 75 -6.58 -2.56 14.30
CA ALA A 75 -6.72 -2.04 12.94
C ALA A 75 -6.70 -3.19 11.91
N ALA A 76 -7.42 -3.00 10.80
CA ALA A 76 -7.37 -3.88 9.64
C ALA A 76 -7.19 -3.05 8.36
N ALA A 77 -6.24 -3.43 7.51
CA ALA A 77 -5.93 -2.73 6.28
C ALA A 77 -6.36 -3.58 5.08
N GLU A 78 -7.23 -3.03 4.25
CA GLU A 78 -7.75 -3.67 3.04
C GLU A 78 -7.11 -3.03 1.80
N PRO A 79 -6.54 -3.80 0.86
CA PRO A 79 -6.08 -3.25 -0.41
C PRO A 79 -7.27 -2.79 -1.25
N VAL A 80 -7.25 -1.54 -1.70
CA VAL A 80 -8.37 -0.88 -2.40
C VAL A 80 -8.03 -0.37 -3.79
N SER A 81 -6.74 -0.19 -4.10
CA SER A 81 -6.26 0.21 -5.42
C SER A 81 -4.97 -0.52 -5.76
N PHE A 82 -4.74 -0.74 -7.06
CA PHE A 82 -3.50 -1.23 -7.62
C PHE A 82 -3.14 -0.41 -8.85
N ARG A 83 -1.86 -0.04 -8.95
CA ARG A 83 -1.32 0.66 -10.12
C ARG A 83 0.06 0.13 -10.50
N ASN A 84 0.25 -0.07 -11.80
CA ASN A 84 1.54 -0.37 -12.40
C ASN A 84 1.69 0.47 -13.67
N ASP A 85 2.64 1.41 -13.65
CA ASP A 85 2.79 2.37 -14.75
C ASP A 85 3.44 1.72 -15.99
N TYR A 86 4.32 0.73 -15.84
CA TYR A 86 4.92 0.00 -16.96
C TYR A 86 3.91 -0.82 -17.75
N LEU A 87 2.90 -1.36 -17.06
CA LEU A 87 1.80 -2.12 -17.68
C LEU A 87 0.62 -1.23 -18.11
N GLY A 88 0.65 0.08 -17.81
CA GLY A 88 -0.49 0.96 -18.03
C GLY A 88 -1.74 0.53 -17.26
N LEU A 89 -1.58 -0.16 -16.13
CA LEU A 89 -2.67 -0.76 -15.37
C LEU A 89 -3.01 0.09 -14.15
N SER A 90 -4.28 0.46 -14.01
CA SER A 90 -4.82 1.09 -12.81
C SER A 90 -6.21 0.52 -12.51
N GLN A 91 -6.39 0.04 -11.29
CA GLN A 91 -7.59 -0.68 -10.88
C GLN A 91 -8.05 -0.22 -9.50
N GLU A 92 -9.34 0.06 -9.38
CA GLU A 92 -9.98 0.50 -8.14
C GLU A 92 -11.04 -0.52 -7.72
N VAL A 93 -10.96 -1.01 -6.48
CA VAL A 93 -11.91 -1.99 -5.93
C VAL A 93 -13.32 -1.38 -5.81
N TYR A 94 -13.38 -0.07 -5.55
CA TYR A 94 -14.61 0.63 -5.25
C TYR A 94 -14.87 1.74 -6.26
N ARG A 95 -16.14 1.88 -6.65
CA ARG A 95 -16.61 3.06 -7.39
C ARG A 95 -17.37 3.98 -6.47
N TYR A 96 -17.26 5.27 -6.75
CA TYR A 96 -17.93 6.33 -6.00
C TYR A 96 -18.77 7.17 -6.97
N ASP A 97 -19.88 7.71 -6.50
CA ASP A 97 -20.63 8.73 -7.23
C ASP A 97 -20.00 10.12 -7.03
N GLU A 98 -20.60 11.13 -7.67
CA GLU A 98 -20.15 12.53 -7.60
C GLU A 98 -20.18 13.11 -6.19
N THR A 99 -20.96 12.52 -5.28
CA THR A 99 -21.03 12.92 -3.87
C THR A 99 -19.99 12.21 -3.00
N GLY A 100 -19.16 11.34 -3.60
CA GLY A 100 -18.16 10.54 -2.89
C GLY A 100 -18.75 9.32 -2.18
N ARG A 101 -20.02 8.97 -2.42
CA ARG A 101 -20.63 7.80 -1.84
C ARG A 101 -20.25 6.56 -2.64
N ARG A 102 -19.84 5.50 -1.93
CA ARG A 102 -19.50 4.21 -2.53
C ARG A 102 -20.74 3.57 -3.16
N THR A 103 -20.68 3.26 -4.45
CA THR A 103 -21.82 2.74 -5.24
C THR A 103 -21.65 1.27 -5.64
N HIS A 104 -20.41 0.82 -5.81
CA HIS A 104 -20.12 -0.52 -6.29
C HIS A 104 -18.82 -1.08 -5.69
N VAL A 105 -18.75 -2.40 -5.55
CA VAL A 105 -17.55 -3.16 -5.18
C VAL A 105 -17.26 -4.21 -6.25
N VAL A 106 -16.04 -4.22 -6.77
CA VAL A 106 -15.55 -5.26 -7.68
C VAL A 106 -14.99 -6.40 -6.85
N SER A 107 -15.85 -7.34 -6.43
CA SER A 107 -15.50 -8.39 -5.47
C SER A 107 -14.36 -9.31 -5.93
N SER A 108 -14.26 -9.59 -7.23
CA SER A 108 -13.15 -10.38 -7.80
C SER A 108 -11.81 -9.65 -7.63
N LEU A 109 -11.75 -8.39 -8.05
CA LEU A 109 -10.55 -7.56 -7.89
C LEU A 109 -10.15 -7.42 -6.41
N LYS A 110 -11.11 -7.23 -5.50
CA LYS A 110 -10.85 -7.21 -4.05
C LYS A 110 -10.14 -8.50 -3.58
N GLN A 111 -10.59 -9.65 -4.09
CA GLN A 111 -9.99 -10.93 -3.77
C GLN A 111 -8.59 -11.06 -4.40
N ASP A 112 -8.42 -10.64 -5.65
CA ASP A 112 -7.15 -10.69 -6.37
C ASP A 112 -6.08 -9.80 -5.69
N LEU A 113 -6.42 -8.56 -5.35
CA LEU A 113 -5.51 -7.64 -4.66
C LEU A 113 -5.13 -8.15 -3.26
N LYS A 114 -6.05 -8.83 -2.58
CA LYS A 114 -5.76 -9.46 -1.28
C LYS A 114 -4.72 -10.58 -1.40
N GLU A 115 -4.86 -11.46 -2.39
CA GLU A 115 -3.88 -12.55 -2.59
C GLU A 115 -2.55 -12.00 -3.13
N PHE A 116 -2.59 -11.01 -4.01
CA PHE A 116 -1.38 -10.31 -4.47
C PHE A 116 -0.63 -9.68 -3.29
N ALA A 117 -1.31 -8.86 -2.47
CA ALA A 117 -0.69 -8.20 -1.33
C ALA A 117 -0.10 -9.22 -0.36
N ARG A 118 -0.81 -10.33 -0.11
CA ARG A 118 -0.31 -11.42 0.74
C ARG A 118 1.02 -11.98 0.22
N ALA A 119 1.10 -12.30 -1.06
CA ALA A 119 2.32 -12.82 -1.66
C ALA A 119 3.42 -11.76 -1.64
N TRP A 120 3.10 -10.51 -1.98
CA TRP A 120 4.06 -9.43 -2.04
C TRP A 120 4.67 -9.09 -0.67
N PHE A 121 3.87 -9.06 0.40
CA PHE A 121 4.41 -8.88 1.77
C PHE A 121 5.38 -10.00 2.17
N VAL A 122 5.18 -11.24 1.72
CA VAL A 122 6.16 -12.32 1.93
C VAL A 122 7.45 -12.00 1.19
N THR A 123 7.37 -11.62 -0.08
CA THR A 123 8.53 -11.20 -0.87
C THR A 123 9.26 -10.03 -0.24
N LEU A 124 8.57 -8.98 0.24
CA LEU A 124 9.20 -7.84 0.89
C LEU A 124 9.98 -8.24 2.16
N ARG A 125 9.50 -9.25 2.91
CA ARG A 125 10.21 -9.80 4.06
C ARG A 125 11.45 -10.57 3.64
N GLU A 126 11.35 -11.43 2.63
CA GLU A 126 12.47 -12.20 2.08
C GLU A 126 13.55 -11.30 1.50
N GLN A 127 13.15 -10.21 0.85
CA GLN A 127 14.04 -9.17 0.33
C GLN A 127 14.64 -8.30 1.43
N GLY A 128 14.17 -8.39 2.68
CA GLY A 128 14.77 -7.71 3.83
C GLY A 128 14.23 -6.31 4.12
N PHE A 129 13.11 -5.86 3.52
CA PHE A 129 12.53 -4.54 3.80
C PHE A 129 12.06 -4.35 5.25
N PHE A 130 11.80 -5.47 5.96
CA PHE A 130 11.45 -5.47 7.37
C PHE A 130 12.67 -5.65 8.30
N ALA A 131 13.86 -5.88 7.75
CA ALA A 131 15.06 -6.11 8.54
C ALA A 131 15.59 -4.80 9.16
N SER A 132 16.38 -4.92 10.23
CA SER A 132 17.10 -3.78 10.83
C SER A 132 18.21 -3.24 9.92
N THR A 133 18.64 -4.01 8.92
CA THR A 133 19.65 -3.63 7.93
C THR A 133 19.09 -2.77 6.79
N ALA A 134 17.76 -2.68 6.65
CA ALA A 134 17.14 -1.80 5.67
C ALA A 134 17.35 -0.33 6.06
N VAL A 135 17.76 0.50 5.11
CA VAL A 135 17.94 1.93 5.32
C VAL A 135 16.59 2.60 5.23
N ARG A 136 16.22 3.40 6.25
CA ARG A 136 14.94 4.12 6.32
C ARG A 136 15.19 5.62 6.30
N GLU A 137 14.56 6.31 5.37
CA GLU A 137 14.61 7.76 5.19
C GLU A 137 13.20 8.34 5.38
N ILE A 138 13.03 9.27 6.33
CA ILE A 138 11.76 9.99 6.52
C ILE A 138 11.71 11.14 5.51
N LEU A 139 10.71 11.13 4.62
CA LEU A 139 10.61 12.08 3.51
C LEU A 139 9.81 13.34 3.84
N SER A 140 9.14 13.38 4.99
CA SER A 140 8.36 14.55 5.45
C SER A 140 8.43 14.60 6.99
N PRO A 141 9.25 15.50 7.57
CA PRO A 141 9.35 15.68 9.01
C PRO A 141 8.12 16.39 9.62
#